data_AF-A0A4P0Y2Z8-F1
#
_entry.id   AF-A0A4P0Y2Z8-F1
#
_cell.length_a   1.000
_cell.length_b   1.000
_cell.length_c   1.000
_cell.angle_alpha   90.00
_cell.angle_beta   90.00
_cell.angle_gamma   90.00
#
_symmetry.space_group_name_H-M   'P 1'
#
loop_
_entity.id
_entity.type
_entity.pdbx_description
1 polymer ?
#
loop_
_entity_poly.entity_id
_entity_poly.type
_entity_poly.pdbx_seq_one_letter_code
_entity_poly.pdbx_strand_id
1 'polypeptide(L)'
;MERSLLLAMLLICAGITLRSLPSAALLFIGTAVIGCGIALGNVLLPGLIKRDFSQHVARMTGAYSLTMGGAAALGSALVVPVAMAGFGWRGALLLLMVFPLLALLSWLPQSRRRAETPLTGSGAMHNRGIWRSALAWQVTLFLGINSLVYYVIIGWLPSILQSMGYSEAQAGSLHGLLQLATAAPGLAIPLILHRLRDQRGIAVLVALMCAISAAGLWLLPELAIGWTLLFGFGSGATMILGLTFIGLRASSAHQAAALSGMAQSVGYLLAACGPPLMGRIHDANGDWHIPLLAVALISLVMAVCGALAGRDREIHP
;
A
#
# COMPACT_ATOMS: atom_id res chain seq x y z
N MET A 1 -0.41 -20.33 13.03
CA MET A 1 -0.39 -19.27 11.98
C MET A 1 -0.48 -19.85 10.57
N GLU A 2 0.11 -21.03 10.37
CA GLU A 2 0.27 -21.77 9.13
C GLU A 2 -1.06 -22.12 8.46
N ARG A 3 -2.03 -22.62 9.23
CA ARG A 3 -3.39 -22.93 8.72
C ARG A 3 -4.13 -21.67 8.27
N SER A 4 -3.96 -20.56 8.98
CA SER A 4 -4.57 -19.28 8.62
C SER A 4 -3.94 -18.68 7.36
N LEU A 5 -2.62 -18.85 7.17
CA LEU A 5 -1.94 -18.49 5.92
C LEU A 5 -2.38 -19.38 4.75
N LEU A 6 -2.54 -20.68 4.97
CA LEU A 6 -3.08 -21.59 3.96
C LEU A 6 -4.51 -21.20 3.58
N LEU A 7 -5.36 -20.90 4.55
CA LEU A 7 -6.72 -20.38 4.32
C LEU A 7 -6.69 -19.07 3.53
N ALA A 8 -5.78 -18.13 3.87
CA ALA A 8 -5.62 -16.88 3.15
C ALA A 8 -5.27 -17.10 1.67
N MET A 9 -4.33 -18.01 1.38
CA MET A 9 -3.96 -18.39 0.01
C MET A 9 -5.14 -19.03 -0.74
N LEU A 10 -5.89 -19.93 -0.09
CA LEU A 10 -7.09 -20.54 -0.67
C LEU A 10 -8.17 -19.51 -0.98
N LEU A 11 -8.39 -18.53 -0.09
CA LEU A 11 -9.33 -17.44 -0.32
C LEU A 11 -8.90 -16.59 -1.52
N ILE A 12 -7.61 -16.25 -1.64
CA ILE A 12 -7.09 -15.51 -2.80
C ILE A 12 -7.35 -16.32 -4.09
N CYS A 13 -7.05 -17.62 -4.10
CA CYS A 13 -7.32 -18.46 -5.27
C CYS A 13 -8.82 -18.53 -5.60
N ALA A 14 -9.67 -18.81 -4.62
CA ALA A 14 -11.11 -18.87 -4.81
C ALA A 14 -11.67 -17.53 -5.34
N GLY A 15 -11.19 -16.42 -4.78
CA GLY A 15 -11.59 -15.09 -5.18
C GLY A 15 -11.14 -14.71 -6.60
N ILE A 16 -9.93 -15.09 -7.03
CA ILE A 16 -9.48 -14.89 -8.43
C ILE A 16 -10.34 -15.70 -9.39
N THR A 17 -10.66 -16.96 -9.07
CA THR A 17 -11.54 -17.80 -9.91
C THR A 17 -12.92 -17.18 -10.02
N LEU A 18 -13.52 -16.80 -8.88
CA LEU A 18 -14.86 -16.21 -8.82
C LEU A 18 -14.91 -14.89 -9.60
N ARG A 19 -13.89 -14.04 -9.43
CA ARG A 19 -13.76 -12.76 -10.13
C ARG A 19 -13.61 -12.93 -11.65
N SER A 20 -13.09 -14.08 -12.09
CA SER A 20 -12.87 -14.41 -13.49
C SER A 20 -14.07 -15.10 -14.18
N LEU A 21 -15.20 -15.30 -13.48
CA LEU A 21 -16.46 -15.87 -14.04
C LEU A 21 -17.43 -14.81 -14.60
N PRO A 22 -18.21 -15.11 -15.68
CA PRO A 22 -18.94 -14.13 -16.50
C PRO A 22 -20.18 -13.52 -15.83
N SER A 23 -19.98 -12.87 -14.69
CA SER A 23 -21.02 -12.17 -13.93
C SER A 23 -20.41 -10.98 -13.17
N ALA A 24 -21.06 -9.83 -13.25
CA ALA A 24 -20.66 -8.64 -12.50
C ALA A 24 -20.74 -8.85 -10.99
N ALA A 25 -21.77 -9.56 -10.50
CA ALA A 25 -21.90 -9.88 -9.08
C ALA A 25 -20.71 -10.73 -8.60
N LEU A 26 -20.30 -11.74 -9.38
CA LEU A 26 -19.15 -12.59 -9.04
C LEU A 26 -17.82 -11.83 -9.11
N LEU A 27 -17.71 -10.81 -9.97
CA LEU A 27 -16.56 -9.90 -9.99
C LEU A 27 -16.39 -9.18 -8.64
N PHE A 28 -17.46 -8.59 -8.12
CA PHE A 28 -17.42 -7.87 -6.83
C PHE A 28 -17.23 -8.82 -5.65
N ILE A 29 -17.97 -9.94 -5.61
CA ILE A 29 -17.84 -10.94 -4.55
C ILE A 29 -16.42 -11.52 -4.55
N GLY A 30 -15.89 -11.91 -5.72
CA GLY A 30 -14.53 -12.41 -5.86
C GLY A 30 -13.48 -11.40 -5.38
N THR A 31 -13.68 -10.11 -5.69
CA THR A 31 -12.80 -9.04 -5.20
C THR A 31 -12.83 -8.91 -3.67
N ALA A 32 -14.02 -9.01 -3.05
CA ALA A 32 -14.15 -9.01 -1.59
C ALA A 32 -13.43 -10.23 -0.96
N VAL A 33 -13.60 -11.42 -1.55
CA VAL A 33 -12.94 -12.65 -1.09
C VAL A 33 -11.41 -12.55 -1.21
N ILE A 34 -10.88 -12.00 -2.31
CA ILE A 34 -9.44 -11.70 -2.45
C ILE A 34 -9.00 -10.76 -1.33
N GLY A 35 -9.76 -9.69 -1.07
CA GLY A 35 -9.49 -8.72 -0.01
C GLY A 35 -9.36 -9.37 1.37
N CYS A 36 -10.27 -10.29 1.73
CA CYS A 36 -10.20 -11.04 2.99
C CYS A 36 -8.91 -11.87 3.08
N GLY A 37 -8.51 -12.55 2.01
CA GLY A 37 -7.26 -13.31 1.95
C GLY A 37 -6.02 -12.42 2.09
N ILE A 38 -5.98 -11.29 1.39
CA ILE A 38 -4.90 -10.30 1.50
C ILE A 38 -4.81 -9.72 2.93
N ALA A 39 -5.95 -9.40 3.54
CA ALA A 39 -5.99 -8.87 4.91
C ALA A 39 -5.40 -9.87 5.92
N LEU A 40 -5.74 -11.15 5.81
CA LEU A 40 -5.14 -12.20 6.62
C LEU A 40 -3.62 -12.32 6.35
N GLY A 41 -3.20 -12.31 5.09
CA GLY A 41 -1.80 -12.36 4.70
C GLY A 41 -0.97 -11.21 5.27
N ASN A 42 -1.45 -9.97 5.14
CA ASN A 42 -0.77 -8.76 5.61
C ASN A 42 -0.54 -8.73 7.13
N VAL A 43 -1.43 -9.33 7.92
CA VAL A 43 -1.28 -9.41 9.38
C VAL A 43 -0.34 -10.55 9.78
N LEU A 44 -0.42 -11.69 9.08
CA LEU A 44 0.29 -12.91 9.46
C LEU A 44 1.75 -12.96 8.98
N LEU A 45 2.07 -12.40 7.80
CA LEU A 45 3.42 -12.47 7.21
C LEU A 45 4.49 -11.82 8.10
N PRO A 46 4.30 -10.57 8.60
CA PRO A 46 5.29 -9.95 9.47
C PRO A 46 5.50 -10.75 10.78
N GLY A 47 4.42 -11.32 11.32
CA GLY A 47 4.47 -12.18 12.51
C GLY A 47 5.27 -13.48 12.27
N LEU A 48 5.06 -14.10 11.11
CA LEU A 48 5.81 -15.29 10.67
C LEU A 48 7.31 -14.98 10.50
N ILE A 49 7.65 -13.88 9.83
CA ILE A 49 9.06 -13.45 9.65
C ILE A 49 9.72 -13.24 11.01
N LYS A 50 9.03 -12.58 11.96
CA LYS A 50 9.57 -12.34 13.29
C LYS A 50 9.77 -13.64 14.08
N ARG A 51 8.87 -14.61 13.95
CA ARG A 51 8.95 -15.90 14.64
C ARG A 51 10.09 -16.76 14.10
N ASP A 52 10.15 -16.93 12.77
CA ASP A 52 11.04 -17.91 12.14
C ASP A 52 12.41 -17.33 11.75
N PHE A 53 12.50 -16.00 11.59
CA PHE A 53 13.71 -15.28 11.18
C PHE A 53 14.02 -14.10 12.13
N SER A 54 13.89 -14.31 13.43
CA SER A 54 14.06 -13.27 14.47
C SER A 54 15.39 -12.52 14.41
N GLN A 55 16.47 -13.18 13.97
CA GLN A 55 17.80 -12.55 13.80
C GLN A 55 17.98 -11.81 12.46
N HIS A 56 17.07 -11.99 11.50
CA HIS A 56 17.20 -11.47 10.13
C HIS A 56 15.96 -10.69 9.66
N VAL A 57 15.15 -10.18 10.60
CA VAL A 57 13.84 -9.55 10.33
C VAL A 57 13.95 -8.42 9.30
N ALA A 58 14.94 -7.53 9.42
CA ALA A 58 15.12 -6.41 8.49
C ALA A 58 15.39 -6.89 7.05
N ARG A 59 16.28 -7.89 6.88
CA ARG A 59 16.63 -8.46 5.57
C ARG A 59 15.43 -9.15 4.92
N MET A 60 14.69 -9.94 5.71
CA MET A 60 13.50 -10.66 5.23
C MET A 60 12.36 -9.69 4.88
N THR A 61 12.18 -8.62 5.66
CA THR A 61 11.17 -7.58 5.39
C THR A 61 11.48 -6.83 4.09
N GLY A 62 12.76 -6.51 3.85
CA GLY A 62 13.21 -5.91 2.59
C GLY A 62 13.00 -6.83 1.38
N ALA A 63 13.40 -8.10 1.49
CA ALA A 63 13.21 -9.09 0.42
C ALA A 63 11.72 -9.31 0.10
N TYR A 64 10.87 -9.42 1.12
CA TYR A 64 9.41 -9.49 0.96
C TYR A 64 8.86 -8.25 0.24
N SER A 65 9.26 -7.04 0.65
CA SER A 65 8.78 -5.79 0.04
C SER A 65 9.20 -5.66 -1.42
N LEU A 66 10.43 -6.03 -1.76
CA LEU A 66 10.92 -6.06 -3.14
C LEU A 66 10.16 -7.08 -3.99
N THR A 67 9.90 -8.27 -3.44
CA THR A 67 9.12 -9.32 -4.13
C THR A 67 7.70 -8.83 -4.40
N MET A 68 7.07 -8.17 -3.42
CA MET A 68 5.72 -7.59 -3.57
C MET A 68 5.69 -6.51 -4.66
N GLY A 69 6.63 -5.56 -4.64
CA GLY A 69 6.72 -4.50 -5.65
C GLY A 69 6.99 -5.06 -7.06
N GLY A 70 7.93 -6.00 -7.17
CA GLY A 70 8.25 -6.67 -8.44
C GLY A 70 7.07 -7.47 -8.99
N ALA A 71 6.38 -8.25 -8.16
CA ALA A 71 5.19 -8.99 -8.57
C ALA A 71 4.05 -8.05 -9.01
N ALA A 72 3.84 -6.94 -8.30
CA ALA A 72 2.83 -5.96 -8.68
C ALA A 72 3.16 -5.24 -10.01
N ALA A 73 4.43 -4.93 -10.23
CA ALA A 73 4.91 -4.34 -11.48
C ALA A 73 4.75 -5.30 -12.66
N LEU A 74 5.19 -6.57 -12.48
CA LEU A 74 5.02 -7.62 -13.47
C LEU A 74 3.54 -7.85 -13.79
N GLY A 75 2.68 -7.94 -12.77
CA GLY A 75 1.24 -8.08 -12.97
C GLY A 75 0.67 -6.93 -13.80
N SER A 76 1.03 -5.70 -13.49
CA SER A 76 0.56 -4.51 -14.21
C SER A 76 0.99 -4.48 -15.67
N ALA A 77 2.25 -4.83 -15.95
CA ALA A 77 2.79 -4.82 -17.29
C ALA A 77 2.29 -6.00 -18.15
N LEU A 78 2.02 -7.17 -17.56
CA LEU A 78 1.62 -8.37 -18.29
C LEU A 78 0.11 -8.48 -18.55
N VAL A 79 -0.75 -7.86 -17.74
CA VAL A 79 -2.21 -8.01 -17.86
C VAL A 79 -2.71 -7.54 -19.22
N VAL A 80 -2.24 -6.39 -19.74
CA VAL A 80 -2.71 -5.86 -21.02
C VAL A 80 -2.25 -6.71 -22.22
N PRO A 81 -0.95 -7.04 -22.38
CA PRO A 81 -0.49 -7.93 -23.45
C PRO A 81 -1.22 -9.29 -23.47
N VAL A 82 -1.46 -9.89 -22.30
CA VAL A 82 -2.15 -11.17 -22.19
C VAL A 82 -3.63 -11.05 -22.58
N ALA A 83 -4.29 -9.96 -22.17
CA ALA A 83 -5.67 -9.70 -22.55
C ALA A 83 -5.82 -9.56 -24.07
N MET A 84 -4.87 -8.86 -24.71
CA MET A 84 -4.86 -8.63 -26.16
C MET A 84 -4.40 -9.84 -26.98
N ALA A 85 -3.70 -10.81 -26.36
CA ALA A 85 -3.27 -12.05 -27.01
C ALA A 85 -4.40 -13.09 -27.22
N GLY A 86 -5.67 -12.69 -27.07
CA GLY A 86 -6.84 -13.54 -27.30
C GLY A 86 -7.43 -14.21 -26.04
N PHE A 87 -6.80 -14.04 -24.87
CA PHE A 87 -7.34 -14.55 -23.60
C PHE A 87 -8.38 -13.62 -22.96
N GLY A 88 -8.48 -12.37 -23.45
CA GLY A 88 -9.35 -11.33 -22.92
C GLY A 88 -8.97 -10.91 -21.49
N TRP A 89 -9.63 -9.87 -20.97
CA TRP A 89 -9.37 -9.36 -19.61
C TRP A 89 -9.60 -10.42 -18.53
N ARG A 90 -10.51 -11.37 -18.78
CA ARG A 90 -10.84 -12.47 -17.85
C ARG A 90 -9.69 -13.47 -17.72
N GLY A 91 -9.12 -13.88 -18.85
CA GLY A 91 -7.96 -14.77 -18.87
C GLY A 91 -6.71 -14.09 -18.30
N ALA A 92 -6.54 -12.79 -18.55
CA ALA A 92 -5.47 -12.01 -17.95
C ALA A 92 -5.56 -11.96 -16.41
N LEU A 93 -6.76 -11.81 -15.84
CA LEU A 93 -6.96 -11.91 -14.38
C LEU A 93 -6.66 -13.32 -13.85
N LEU A 94 -7.09 -14.36 -14.58
CA LEU A 94 -6.85 -15.75 -14.20
C LEU A 94 -5.36 -16.10 -14.23
N LEU A 95 -4.56 -15.51 -15.12
CA LEU A 95 -3.12 -15.74 -15.19
C LEU A 95 -2.42 -15.42 -13.86
N LEU A 96 -2.88 -14.38 -13.15
CA LEU A 96 -2.31 -13.98 -11.86
C LEU A 96 -2.50 -15.05 -10.77
N MET A 97 -3.36 -16.05 -10.99
CA MET A 97 -3.51 -17.23 -10.14
C MET A 97 -2.21 -18.01 -9.95
N VAL A 98 -1.26 -17.90 -10.89
CA VAL A 98 0.04 -18.58 -10.81
C VAL A 98 0.77 -18.24 -9.49
N PHE A 99 0.72 -16.99 -9.05
CA PHE A 99 1.42 -16.55 -7.83
C PHE A 99 0.87 -17.21 -6.56
N PRO A 100 -0.43 -17.09 -6.21
CA PRO A 100 -0.97 -17.74 -5.03
C PRO A 100 -0.96 -19.27 -5.14
N LEU A 101 -1.03 -19.87 -6.34
CA LEU A 101 -0.87 -21.32 -6.49
C LEU A 101 0.55 -21.78 -6.15
N LEU A 102 1.59 -21.10 -6.65
CA LEU A 102 2.98 -21.40 -6.30
C LEU A 102 3.22 -21.22 -4.80
N ALA A 103 2.65 -20.16 -4.21
CA ALA A 103 2.70 -19.95 -2.76
C ALA A 103 1.99 -21.09 -2.01
N LEU A 104 0.79 -21.50 -2.44
CA LEU A 104 0.03 -22.59 -1.83
C LEU A 104 0.79 -23.93 -1.89
N LEU A 105 1.37 -24.25 -3.05
CA LEU A 105 2.13 -25.49 -3.25
C LEU A 105 3.40 -25.53 -2.40
N SER A 106 4.13 -24.41 -2.31
CA SER A 106 5.32 -24.31 -1.47
C SER A 106 4.99 -24.32 0.04
N TRP A 107 3.81 -23.84 0.43
CA TRP A 107 3.36 -23.77 1.82
C TRP A 107 2.68 -25.05 2.32
N LEU A 108 2.13 -25.88 1.43
CA LEU A 108 1.40 -27.11 1.76
C LEU A 108 2.17 -28.06 2.70
N PRO A 109 3.48 -28.34 2.48
CA PRO A 109 4.27 -29.21 3.36
C PRO A 109 4.46 -28.61 4.76
N GLN A 110 4.53 -27.28 4.85
CA GLN A 110 4.79 -26.54 6.08
C GLN A 110 3.54 -26.49 6.97
N SER A 111 2.35 -26.36 6.36
CA SER A 111 1.08 -26.41 7.08
C SER A 111 0.76 -27.77 7.73
N ARG A 112 1.47 -28.84 7.34
CA ARG A 112 1.34 -30.16 7.96
C ARG A 112 2.19 -30.29 9.23
N ARG A 113 3.12 -29.38 9.48
CA ARG A 113 3.94 -29.36 10.71
C ARG A 113 3.12 -28.72 11.84
N ARG A 114 2.87 -29.49 12.88
CA ARG A 114 2.15 -29.03 14.08
C ARG A 114 3.14 -28.29 14.98
N ALA A 115 3.20 -26.97 14.86
CA ALA A 115 3.89 -26.13 15.82
C ALA A 115 2.85 -25.55 16.79
N GLU A 116 2.85 -26.04 18.03
CA GLU A 116 2.10 -25.41 19.11
C GLU A 116 2.76 -24.07 19.43
N THR A 117 2.12 -22.98 19.01
CA THR A 117 2.56 -21.64 19.40
C THR A 117 1.71 -21.22 20.60
N PRO A 118 2.32 -20.89 21.75
CA PRO A 118 1.58 -20.34 22.88
C PRO A 118 0.88 -19.06 22.42
N LEU A 119 -0.43 -18.98 22.63
CA LEU A 119 -1.18 -17.74 22.47
C LEU A 119 -0.72 -16.81 23.59
N THR A 120 0.30 -15.99 23.34
CA THR A 120 0.57 -14.84 24.20
C THR A 120 -0.56 -13.85 23.96
N GLY A 121 -1.61 -13.95 24.78
CA GLY A 121 -2.64 -12.93 24.87
C GLY A 121 -2.00 -11.62 25.27
N SER A 122 -1.68 -10.78 24.30
CA SER A 122 -1.31 -9.39 24.58
C SER A 122 -2.57 -8.71 25.09
N GLY A 123 -2.65 -8.57 26.41
CA GLY A 123 -3.78 -7.99 27.12
C GLY A 123 -4.19 -6.66 26.50
N ALA A 124 -5.45 -6.60 26.07
CA ALA A 124 -6.12 -5.35 25.75
C ALA A 124 -6.35 -4.57 27.05
N MET A 125 -5.32 -3.92 27.59
CA MET A 125 -5.47 -3.02 28.73
C MET A 125 -4.69 -1.72 28.50
N HIS A 126 -5.43 -0.61 28.63
CA HIS A 126 -5.00 0.79 28.59
C HIS A 126 -4.70 1.44 27.22
N ASN A 127 -5.61 1.30 26.26
CA ASN A 127 -5.47 1.94 24.94
C ASN A 127 -6.25 3.28 24.76
N ARG A 128 -6.93 3.81 25.80
CA ARG A 128 -7.77 5.03 25.65
C ARG A 128 -6.96 6.32 25.44
N GLY A 129 -5.72 6.37 25.93
CA GLY A 129 -4.87 7.58 25.84
C GLY A 129 -4.42 7.90 24.40
N ILE A 130 -4.19 6.87 23.57
CA ILE A 130 -3.68 7.06 22.20
C ILE A 130 -4.70 7.79 21.32
N TRP A 131 -5.97 7.44 21.44
CA TRP A 131 -7.07 8.08 20.69
C TRP A 131 -7.27 9.56 21.04
N ARG A 132 -6.78 10.01 22.19
CA ARG A 132 -6.81 11.42 22.62
C ARG A 132 -5.52 12.18 22.27
N SER A 133 -4.46 11.48 21.89
CA SER A 133 -3.17 12.11 21.60
C SER A 133 -3.16 12.78 20.24
N ALA A 134 -2.88 14.09 20.22
CA ALA A 134 -2.73 14.86 18.98
C ALA A 134 -1.58 14.33 18.11
N LEU A 135 -0.49 13.84 18.71
CA LEU A 135 0.63 13.27 17.99
C LEU A 135 0.26 11.92 17.33
N ALA A 136 -0.56 11.10 18.00
CA ALA A 136 -1.08 9.86 17.42
C ALA A 136 -1.96 10.13 16.20
N TRP A 137 -2.82 11.16 16.26
CA TRP A 137 -3.62 11.60 15.12
C TRP A 137 -2.77 12.17 13.98
N GLN A 138 -1.70 12.92 14.27
CA GLN A 138 -0.79 13.43 13.25
C GLN A 138 -0.11 12.29 12.48
N VAL A 139 0.40 11.27 13.17
CA VAL A 139 0.99 10.07 12.54
C VAL A 139 -0.08 9.29 11.75
N THR A 140 -1.27 9.13 12.32
CA THR A 140 -2.39 8.43 11.68
C THR A 140 -2.85 9.12 10.41
N LEU A 141 -3.02 10.44 10.44
CA LEU A 141 -3.42 11.23 9.27
C LEU A 141 -2.31 11.26 8.21
N PHE A 142 -1.04 11.37 8.60
CA PHE A 142 0.08 11.29 7.67
C PHE A 142 0.06 9.96 6.88
N LEU A 143 -0.07 8.83 7.57
CA LEU A 143 -0.18 7.51 6.95
C LEU A 143 -1.48 7.33 6.17
N GLY A 144 -2.62 7.74 6.74
CA GLY A 144 -3.94 7.57 6.14
C GLY A 144 -4.10 8.40 4.87
N ILE A 145 -3.63 9.64 4.87
CA ILE A 145 -3.62 10.50 3.69
C ILE A 145 -2.69 9.94 2.61
N ASN A 146 -1.51 9.45 2.99
CA ASN A 146 -0.61 8.79 2.04
C ASN A 146 -1.28 7.60 1.36
N SER A 147 -1.92 6.73 2.15
CA SER A 147 -2.66 5.59 1.62
C SER A 147 -3.83 6.02 0.73
N LEU A 148 -4.56 7.08 1.08
CA LEU A 148 -5.64 7.63 0.26
C LEU A 148 -5.11 8.09 -1.09
N VAL A 149 -4.11 8.96 -1.10
CA VAL A 149 -3.51 9.52 -2.31
C VAL A 149 -2.90 8.41 -3.17
N TYR A 150 -2.18 7.48 -2.55
CA TYR A 150 -1.63 6.31 -3.23
C TYR A 150 -2.71 5.45 -3.86
N TYR A 151 -3.80 5.13 -3.15
CA TYR A 151 -4.89 4.31 -3.68
C TYR A 151 -5.67 5.00 -4.79
N VAL A 152 -5.83 6.32 -4.75
CA VAL A 152 -6.40 7.08 -5.86
C VAL A 152 -5.52 6.96 -7.09
N ILE A 153 -4.22 7.27 -6.97
CA ILE A 153 -3.31 7.26 -8.12
C ILE A 153 -3.10 5.84 -8.66
N ILE A 154 -2.84 4.85 -7.82
CA ILE A 154 -2.68 3.46 -8.31
C ILE A 154 -3.96 2.97 -9.01
N GLY A 155 -5.14 3.29 -8.48
CA GLY A 155 -6.41 2.83 -9.04
C GLY A 155 -6.76 3.48 -10.37
N TRP A 156 -6.39 4.76 -10.54
CA TRP A 156 -6.84 5.57 -11.66
C TRP A 156 -5.74 6.01 -12.62
N LEU A 157 -4.45 5.81 -12.31
CA LEU A 157 -3.32 6.21 -13.16
C LEU A 157 -3.47 5.67 -14.59
N PRO A 158 -3.85 4.39 -14.83
CA PRO A 158 -4.04 3.93 -16.20
C PRO A 158 -5.12 4.69 -16.97
N SER A 159 -6.22 5.05 -16.31
CA SER A 159 -7.33 5.82 -16.89
C SER A 159 -6.94 7.29 -17.11
N ILE A 160 -6.19 7.88 -16.18
CA ILE A 160 -5.62 9.23 -16.31
C ILE A 160 -4.72 9.28 -17.54
N LEU A 161 -3.78 8.33 -17.68
CA LEU A 161 -2.87 8.27 -18.83
C LEU A 161 -3.61 8.02 -20.15
N GLN A 162 -4.62 7.15 -20.17
CA GLN A 162 -5.43 6.93 -21.36
C GLN A 162 -6.19 8.19 -21.79
N SER A 163 -6.69 8.99 -20.84
CA SER A 163 -7.33 10.28 -21.14
C SER A 163 -6.36 11.30 -21.76
N MET A 164 -5.06 11.12 -21.54
CA MET A 164 -3.97 11.92 -22.13
C MET A 164 -3.49 11.37 -23.48
N GLY A 165 -4.11 10.30 -24.01
CA GLY A 165 -3.78 9.70 -25.30
C GLY A 165 -2.79 8.54 -25.26
N TYR A 166 -2.39 8.06 -24.07
CA TYR A 166 -1.56 6.85 -23.97
C TYR A 166 -2.38 5.60 -24.31
N SER A 167 -1.77 4.65 -25.00
CA SER A 167 -2.37 3.32 -25.20
C SER A 167 -2.52 2.56 -23.88
N GLU A 168 -3.44 1.59 -23.83
CA GLU A 168 -3.61 0.71 -22.66
C GLU A 168 -2.31 0.02 -22.23
N ALA A 169 -1.49 -0.42 -23.19
CA ALA A 169 -0.22 -1.10 -22.91
C ALA A 169 0.83 -0.15 -22.30
N GLN A 170 0.91 1.08 -22.80
CA GLN A 170 1.79 2.11 -22.22
C GLN A 170 1.32 2.48 -20.81
N ALA A 171 0.02 2.69 -20.62
CA ALA A 171 -0.57 3.01 -19.32
C ALA A 171 -0.31 1.90 -18.29
N GLY A 172 -0.47 0.63 -18.68
CA GLY A 172 -0.13 -0.53 -17.83
C GLY A 172 1.36 -0.63 -17.50
N SER A 173 2.23 -0.29 -18.45
CA SER A 173 3.69 -0.26 -18.24
C SER A 173 4.11 0.84 -17.27
N LEU A 174 3.57 2.06 -17.41
CA LEU A 174 3.80 3.17 -16.48
C LEU A 174 3.24 2.85 -15.09
N HIS A 175 2.07 2.22 -15.01
CA HIS A 175 1.55 1.71 -13.74
C HIS A 175 2.48 0.66 -13.11
N GLY A 176 3.08 -0.22 -13.90
CA GLY A 176 4.12 -1.13 -13.40
C GLY A 176 5.34 -0.38 -12.87
N LEU A 177 5.78 0.67 -13.56
CA LEU A 177 6.90 1.52 -13.16
C LEU A 177 6.62 2.26 -11.84
N LEU A 178 5.38 2.74 -11.63
CA LEU A 178 4.92 3.32 -10.37
C LEU A 178 5.16 2.35 -9.19
N GLN A 179 4.79 1.08 -9.36
CA GLN A 179 4.93 0.06 -8.32
C GLN A 179 6.40 -0.20 -7.96
N LEU A 180 7.28 -0.22 -8.96
CA LEU A 180 8.73 -0.34 -8.74
C LEU A 180 9.29 0.89 -8.03
N ALA A 181 8.91 2.09 -8.46
CA ALA A 181 9.34 3.33 -7.84
C ALA A 181 8.90 3.43 -6.37
N THR A 182 7.73 2.88 -6.03
CA THR A 182 7.23 2.81 -4.65
C THR A 182 8.08 1.90 -3.75
N ALA A 183 8.73 0.88 -4.32
CA ALA A 183 9.62 -0.01 -3.56
C ALA A 183 11.03 0.60 -3.33
N ALA A 184 11.51 1.46 -4.23
CA ALA A 184 12.87 2.00 -4.19
C ALA A 184 13.25 2.74 -2.88
N PRO A 185 12.36 3.57 -2.26
CA PRO A 185 12.62 4.19 -0.97
C PRO A 185 12.97 3.22 0.16
N GLY A 186 12.52 1.96 0.09
CA GLY A 186 12.81 0.91 1.08
C GLY A 186 14.30 0.63 1.27
N LEU A 187 15.10 0.91 0.24
CA LEU A 187 16.55 0.75 0.28
C LEU A 187 17.25 2.06 0.67
N ALA A 188 16.69 3.21 0.28
CA ALA A 188 17.34 4.52 0.42
C ALA A 188 17.06 5.19 1.78
N ILE A 189 15.79 5.20 2.23
CA ILE A 189 15.37 5.97 3.40
C ILE A 189 16.07 5.51 4.69
N PRO A 190 16.18 4.21 5.02
CA PRO A 190 16.87 3.78 6.25
C PRO A 190 18.34 4.22 6.32
N LEU A 191 19.01 4.35 5.16
CA LEU A 191 20.41 4.80 5.07
C LEU A 191 20.58 6.31 5.28
N ILE A 192 19.51 7.09 5.16
CA ILE A 192 19.55 8.54 5.34
C ILE A 192 18.99 8.91 6.72
N LEU A 193 17.97 8.18 7.17
CA LEU A 193 17.17 8.54 8.35
C LEU A 193 17.99 8.63 9.64
N HIS A 194 18.96 7.73 9.83
CA HIS A 194 19.83 7.70 11.01
C HIS A 194 20.78 8.91 11.09
N ARG A 195 20.96 9.65 10.00
CA ARG A 195 21.81 10.85 9.94
C ARG A 195 21.01 12.12 10.23
N LEU A 196 19.68 12.05 10.22
CA LEU A 196 18.81 13.20 10.41
C LEU A 196 18.46 13.36 11.89
N ARG A 197 18.75 14.53 12.45
CA ARG A 197 18.35 14.92 13.81
C ARG A 197 16.86 15.27 13.92
N ASP A 198 16.24 15.71 12.81
CA ASP A 198 14.81 16.03 12.72
C ASP A 198 14.24 15.44 11.43
N GLN A 199 13.06 14.82 11.53
CA GLN A 199 12.38 14.15 10.42
C GLN A 199 11.30 15.00 9.75
N ARG A 200 11.09 16.24 10.20
CA ARG A 200 10.15 17.18 9.57
C ARG A 200 10.48 17.45 8.11
N GLY A 201 11.74 17.78 7.82
CA GLY A 201 12.17 18.17 6.48
C GLY A 201 11.95 17.06 5.46
N ILE A 202 12.35 15.83 5.81
CA ILE A 202 12.15 14.67 4.93
C ILE A 202 10.66 14.33 4.76
N ALA A 203 9.85 14.42 5.82
CA ALA A 203 8.41 14.16 5.75
C ALA A 203 7.68 15.17 4.84
N VAL A 204 8.04 16.46 4.91
CA VAL A 204 7.52 17.48 4.02
C VAL A 204 7.97 17.23 2.59
N LEU A 205 9.25 16.95 2.38
CA LEU A 205 9.82 16.72 1.05
C LEU A 205 9.08 15.59 0.31
N VAL A 206 8.92 14.42 0.93
CA VAL A 206 8.28 13.26 0.27
C VAL A 206 6.80 13.49 -0.01
N ALA A 207 6.12 14.28 0.83
CA ALA A 207 4.74 14.67 0.61
C ALA A 207 4.61 15.69 -0.54
N LEU A 208 5.55 16.64 -0.62
CA LEU A 208 5.63 17.57 -1.75
C LEU A 208 5.96 16.86 -3.05
N MET A 209 6.77 15.80 -3.04
CA MET A 209 6.99 14.97 -4.24
C MET A 209 5.66 14.41 -4.76
N CYS A 210 4.78 13.93 -3.88
CA CYS A 210 3.45 13.45 -4.27
C CYS A 210 2.58 14.58 -4.84
N ALA A 211 2.57 15.74 -4.18
CA ALA A 211 1.79 16.91 -4.61
C ALA A 211 2.25 17.43 -5.98
N ILE A 212 3.56 17.61 -6.16
CA ILE A 212 4.17 18.08 -7.40
C ILE A 212 3.92 17.09 -8.53
N SER A 213 4.00 15.78 -8.25
CA SER A 213 3.74 14.77 -9.27
C SER A 213 2.29 14.78 -9.75
N ALA A 214 1.33 14.92 -8.83
CA ALA A 214 -0.08 15.01 -9.19
C ALA A 214 -0.40 16.29 -9.99
N ALA A 215 0.16 17.43 -9.59
CA ALA A 215 0.05 18.68 -10.36
C ALA A 215 0.78 18.59 -11.70
N GLY A 216 1.94 17.94 -11.74
CA GLY A 216 2.75 17.75 -12.94
C GLY A 216 2.07 16.87 -13.98
N LEU A 217 1.39 15.80 -13.57
CA LEU A 217 0.57 14.97 -14.47
C LEU A 217 -0.50 15.80 -15.18
N TRP A 218 -1.04 16.83 -14.52
CA TRP A 218 -1.99 17.74 -15.14
C TRP A 218 -1.33 18.79 -16.03
N LEU A 219 -0.32 19.50 -15.51
CA LEU A 219 0.25 20.69 -16.18
C LEU A 219 1.22 20.34 -17.31
N LEU A 220 1.95 19.24 -17.17
CA LEU A 220 3.02 18.80 -18.07
C LEU A 220 2.90 17.28 -18.33
N PRO A 221 1.82 16.82 -19.00
CA PRO A 221 1.56 15.40 -19.22
C PRO A 221 2.63 14.71 -20.07
N GLU A 222 3.39 15.46 -20.88
CA GLU A 222 4.53 14.95 -21.66
C GLU A 222 5.62 14.30 -20.79
N LEU A 223 5.72 14.73 -19.52
CA LEU A 223 6.67 14.20 -18.53
C LEU A 223 6.05 13.11 -17.63
N ALA A 224 4.97 12.45 -18.06
CA ALA A 224 4.24 11.47 -17.26
C ALA A 224 5.12 10.37 -16.62
N ILE A 225 6.17 9.92 -17.32
CA ILE A 225 7.13 8.95 -16.77
C ILE A 225 7.83 9.53 -15.53
N GLY A 226 8.31 10.78 -15.62
CA GLY A 226 8.97 11.47 -14.52
C GLY A 226 8.04 11.67 -13.33
N TRP A 227 6.80 12.09 -13.57
CA TRP A 227 5.80 12.24 -12.51
C TRP A 227 5.40 10.92 -11.86
N THR A 228 5.30 9.86 -12.64
CA THR A 228 4.99 8.51 -12.13
C THR A 228 6.10 7.99 -11.21
N LEU A 229 7.36 8.16 -11.63
CA LEU A 229 8.52 7.81 -10.81
C LEU A 229 8.61 8.64 -9.53
N LEU A 230 8.40 9.96 -9.66
CA LEU A 230 8.45 10.91 -8.54
C LEU A 230 7.34 10.63 -7.52
N PHE A 231 6.12 10.36 -7.99
CA PHE A 231 5.00 10.00 -7.13
C PHE A 231 5.23 8.67 -6.42
N GLY A 232 5.65 7.64 -7.15
CA GLY A 232 5.94 6.32 -6.59
C GLY A 232 6.99 6.42 -5.48
N PHE A 233 8.12 7.07 -5.76
CA PHE A 233 9.16 7.28 -4.76
C PHE A 233 8.63 8.09 -3.56
N GLY A 234 7.93 9.20 -3.80
CA GLY A 234 7.37 10.04 -2.73
C GLY A 234 6.42 9.27 -1.82
N SER A 235 5.45 8.55 -2.40
CA SER A 235 4.45 7.76 -1.68
C SER A 235 5.10 6.60 -0.90
N GLY A 236 6.03 5.88 -1.54
CA GLY A 236 6.77 4.79 -0.90
C GLY A 236 7.61 5.28 0.29
N ALA A 237 8.31 6.41 0.12
CA ALA A 237 9.10 7.01 1.17
C ALA A 237 8.23 7.49 2.34
N THR A 238 7.08 8.10 2.03
CA THR A 238 6.08 8.55 3.01
C THR A 238 5.56 7.38 3.84
N MET A 239 5.25 6.23 3.20
CA MET A 239 4.82 5.02 3.89
C MET A 239 5.89 4.52 4.89
N ILE A 240 7.15 4.43 4.46
CA ILE A 240 8.26 3.97 5.32
C ILE A 240 8.49 4.93 6.49
N LEU A 241 8.48 6.24 6.22
CA LEU A 241 8.60 7.26 7.27
C LEU A 241 7.45 7.18 8.27
N GLY A 242 6.23 7.02 7.80
CA GLY A 242 5.04 6.89 8.65
C GLY A 242 5.12 5.66 9.55
N LEU A 243 5.52 4.51 9.01
CA LEU A 243 5.76 3.30 9.81
C LEU A 243 6.90 3.49 10.82
N THR A 244 7.93 4.28 10.47
CA THR A 244 9.03 4.60 11.38
C THR A 244 8.59 5.53 12.51
N PHE A 245 7.70 6.51 12.23
CA PHE A 245 7.13 7.39 13.25
C PHE A 245 6.32 6.62 14.29
N ILE A 246 5.67 5.51 13.93
CA ILE A 246 4.99 4.67 14.92
C ILE A 246 5.97 4.18 16.00
N GLY A 247 7.20 3.83 15.60
CA GLY A 247 8.25 3.41 16.53
C GLY A 247 8.86 4.59 17.29
N LEU A 248 9.25 5.66 16.59
CA LEU A 248 9.94 6.81 17.19
C LEU A 248 9.07 7.67 18.11
N ARG A 249 7.73 7.60 17.96
CA ARG A 249 6.79 8.41 18.75
C ARG A 249 6.12 7.61 19.87
N ALA A 250 6.40 6.32 19.95
CA ALA A 250 5.93 5.45 21.01
C ALA A 250 7.03 5.21 22.05
N SER A 251 6.72 5.47 23.31
CA SER A 251 7.62 5.24 24.46
C SER A 251 7.70 3.77 24.89
N SER A 252 6.83 2.91 24.35
CA SER A 252 6.83 1.47 24.65
C SER A 252 6.34 0.62 23.47
N ALA A 253 6.71 -0.65 23.45
CA ALA A 253 6.25 -1.61 22.44
C ALA A 253 4.71 -1.75 22.42
N HIS A 254 4.06 -1.62 23.58
CA HIS A 254 2.59 -1.67 23.66
C HIS A 254 1.95 -0.43 23.03
N GLN A 255 2.50 0.76 23.33
CA GLN A 255 2.04 2.01 22.72
C GLN A 255 2.28 2.02 21.20
N ALA A 256 3.40 1.48 20.73
CA ALA A 256 3.70 1.34 19.30
C ALA A 256 2.71 0.40 18.60
N ALA A 257 2.39 -0.75 19.20
CA ALA A 257 1.41 -1.70 18.66
C ALA A 257 0.02 -1.06 18.57
N ALA A 258 -0.36 -0.31 19.59
CA ALA A 258 -1.66 0.33 19.65
C ALA A 258 -1.78 1.56 18.72
N LEU A 259 -0.73 2.37 18.59
CA LEU A 259 -0.63 3.43 17.59
C LEU A 259 -0.66 2.86 16.17
N SER A 260 0.03 1.75 15.92
CA SER A 260 -0.04 1.04 14.64
C SER A 260 -1.46 0.57 14.32
N GLY A 261 -2.14 -0.02 15.31
CA GLY A 261 -3.54 -0.44 15.18
C GLY A 261 -4.44 0.72 14.81
N MET A 262 -4.36 1.84 15.53
CA MET A 262 -5.13 3.06 15.22
C MET A 262 -4.80 3.59 13.82
N ALA A 263 -3.51 3.76 13.50
CA ALA A 263 -3.07 4.34 12.24
C ALA A 263 -3.51 3.49 11.04
N GLN A 264 -3.40 2.16 11.14
CA GLN A 264 -3.82 1.27 10.08
C GLN A 264 -5.35 1.21 9.95
N SER A 265 -6.09 1.06 11.06
CA SER A 265 -7.56 0.98 11.00
C SER A 265 -8.17 2.27 10.46
N VAL A 266 -7.83 3.42 11.04
CA VAL A 266 -8.36 4.71 10.60
C VAL A 266 -7.81 5.09 9.23
N GLY A 267 -6.52 4.87 9.00
CA GLY A 267 -5.85 5.23 7.75
C GLY A 267 -6.37 4.44 6.55
N TYR A 268 -6.56 3.12 6.67
CA TYR A 268 -7.12 2.34 5.58
C TYR A 268 -8.62 2.60 5.37
N LEU A 269 -9.37 2.89 6.43
CA LEU A 269 -10.77 3.31 6.29
C LEU A 269 -10.88 4.62 5.50
N LEU A 270 -10.02 5.60 5.81
CA LEU A 270 -9.91 6.85 5.04
C LEU A 270 -9.50 6.58 3.59
N ALA A 271 -8.49 5.72 3.39
CA ALA A 271 -7.98 5.41 2.06
C ALA A 271 -9.02 4.70 1.17
N ALA A 272 -9.87 3.84 1.75
CA ALA A 272 -10.94 3.15 1.03
C ALA A 272 -11.97 4.12 0.41
N CYS A 273 -12.14 5.31 0.98
CA CYS A 273 -13.04 6.33 0.45
C CYS A 273 -12.46 7.08 -0.77
N GLY A 274 -11.13 7.10 -0.94
CA GLY A 274 -10.45 7.90 -1.95
C GLY A 274 -10.84 7.54 -3.39
N PRO A 275 -10.56 6.31 -3.86
CA PRO A 275 -10.81 5.95 -5.26
C PRO A 275 -12.27 6.07 -5.70
N PRO A 276 -13.29 5.62 -4.94
CA PRO A 276 -14.68 5.80 -5.33
C PRO A 276 -15.12 7.27 -5.39
N LEU A 277 -14.62 8.11 -4.48
CA LEU A 277 -14.92 9.54 -4.49
C LEU A 277 -14.33 10.22 -5.73
N MET A 278 -13.05 9.96 -6.01
CA MET A 278 -12.37 10.54 -7.18
C MET A 278 -12.95 10.03 -8.50
N GLY A 279 -13.35 8.76 -8.56
CA GLY A 279 -14.09 8.19 -9.70
C GLY A 279 -15.42 8.91 -9.94
N ARG A 280 -16.22 9.13 -8.89
CA ARG A 280 -17.48 9.90 -9.03
C ARG A 280 -17.25 11.34 -9.48
N ILE A 281 -16.21 11.99 -9.00
CA ILE A 281 -15.83 13.34 -9.44
C ILE A 281 -15.45 13.32 -10.92
N HIS A 282 -14.71 12.31 -11.37
CA HIS A 282 -14.39 12.12 -12.78
C HIS A 282 -15.65 11.88 -13.61
N ASP A 283 -16.53 10.97 -13.20
CA ASP A 283 -17.77 10.65 -13.91
C ASP A 283 -18.69 11.88 -14.08
N ALA A 284 -18.70 12.80 -13.10
CA ALA A 284 -19.51 14.00 -13.13
C ALA A 284 -18.94 15.12 -14.03
N ASN A 285 -17.61 15.21 -14.16
CA ASN A 285 -16.95 16.31 -14.89
C ASN A 285 -16.40 15.89 -16.26
N GLY A 286 -16.17 14.59 -16.47
CA GLY A 286 -15.57 14.03 -17.68
C GLY A 286 -14.06 14.21 -17.80
N ASP A 287 -13.39 14.79 -16.80
CA ASP A 287 -11.93 15.00 -16.79
C ASP A 287 -11.26 14.57 -15.48
N TRP A 288 -9.92 14.52 -15.50
CA TRP A 288 -9.09 14.16 -14.35
C TRP A 288 -8.47 15.36 -13.63
N HIS A 289 -8.81 16.60 -14.03
CA HIS A 289 -8.19 17.80 -13.47
C HIS A 289 -8.56 17.99 -12.01
N ILE A 290 -9.84 17.87 -11.68
CA ILE A 290 -10.33 18.02 -10.30
C ILE A 290 -9.79 16.89 -9.41
N PRO A 291 -9.82 15.60 -9.80
CA PRO A 291 -9.17 14.54 -9.04
C PRO A 291 -7.67 14.77 -8.80
N LEU A 292 -6.90 15.17 -9.82
CA LEU A 292 -5.46 15.42 -9.69
C LEU A 292 -5.16 16.63 -8.78
N LEU A 293 -5.93 17.71 -8.91
CA LEU A 293 -5.83 18.88 -8.04
C LEU A 293 -6.16 18.52 -6.60
N ALA A 294 -7.22 17.73 -6.38
CA ALA A 294 -7.59 17.27 -5.04
C ALA A 294 -6.48 16.42 -4.43
N VAL A 295 -5.88 15.49 -5.19
CA VAL A 295 -4.72 14.71 -4.75
C VAL A 295 -3.53 15.60 -4.39
N ALA A 296 -3.25 16.63 -5.19
CA ALA A 296 -2.17 17.56 -4.92
C ALA A 296 -2.41 18.34 -3.61
N LEU A 297 -3.61 18.90 -3.42
CA LEU A 297 -3.99 19.63 -2.21
C LEU A 297 -3.99 18.75 -0.96
N ILE A 298 -4.53 17.52 -1.06
CA ILE A 298 -4.52 16.54 0.02
C ILE A 298 -3.08 16.17 0.39
N SER A 299 -2.18 16.07 -0.59
CA SER A 299 -0.74 15.85 -0.37
C SER A 299 -0.06 17.03 0.33
N LEU A 300 -0.55 18.27 0.18
CA LEU A 300 -0.09 19.41 0.99
C LEU A 300 -0.54 19.29 2.45
N VAL A 301 -1.77 18.83 2.69
CA VAL A 301 -2.24 18.50 4.06
C VAL A 301 -1.38 17.39 4.66
N MET A 302 -1.02 16.39 3.86
CA MET A 302 -0.07 15.34 4.26
C MET A 302 1.28 15.94 4.68
N ALA A 303 1.81 16.92 3.96
CA ALA A 303 3.05 17.59 4.31
C ALA A 303 2.96 18.30 5.67
N VAL A 304 1.82 18.95 5.97
CA VAL A 304 1.56 19.56 7.28
C VAL A 304 1.51 18.49 8.38
N CYS A 305 0.77 17.41 8.18
CA CYS A 305 0.72 16.29 9.12
C CYS A 305 2.12 15.68 9.34
N GLY A 306 2.91 15.53 8.27
CA GLY A 306 4.28 15.04 8.31
C GLY A 306 5.23 15.97 9.09
N ALA A 307 5.12 17.28 8.89
CA ALA A 307 5.86 18.28 9.66
C ALA A 307 5.49 18.26 11.16
N LEU A 308 4.24 17.95 11.49
CA LEU A 308 3.80 17.83 12.88
C LEU A 308 4.21 16.49 13.52
N ALA A 309 4.14 15.39 12.77
CA ALA A 309 4.54 14.05 13.22
C ALA A 309 6.06 13.86 13.28
N GLY A 310 6.80 14.54 12.41
CA GLY A 310 8.25 14.46 12.31
C GLY A 310 8.99 15.11 13.48
N ARG A 311 8.31 15.91 14.30
CA ARG A 311 8.86 16.58 15.50
C ARG A 311 9.44 15.56 16.47
N ASP A 312 10.63 15.82 16.99
CA ASP A 312 11.26 14.95 17.97
C ASP A 312 10.56 14.99 19.34
N ARG A 313 9.46 14.24 19.47
CA ARG A 313 8.60 14.14 20.65
C ARG A 313 8.04 12.73 20.75
N GLU A 314 7.73 12.28 21.94
CA GLU A 314 7.02 11.02 22.17
C GLU A 314 5.60 11.27 22.69
N ILE A 315 4.73 10.27 22.54
CA ILE A 315 3.39 10.32 23.14
C ILE A 315 3.53 10.07 24.65
N HIS A 316 3.34 11.14 25.44
CA HIS A 316 3.25 11.04 26.89
C HIS A 316 1.89 10.49 27.32
N PRO A 317 1.84 9.67 28.41
CA PRO A 317 0.61 9.10 28.96
C PRO A 317 -0.37 10.16 29.50
#